data_AF-A0ABD0QYK2-F1
#
_entry.id   AF-A0ABD0QYK2-F1
#
_cell.length_a   1.000
_cell.length_b   1.000
_cell.length_c   1.000
_cell.angle_alpha   90.00
_cell.angle_beta   90.00
_cell.angle_gamma   90.00
#
_symmetry.space_group_name_H-M   'P 1'
#
loop_
_entity.id
_entity.type
_entity.pdbx_description
1 polymer ?
#
loop_
_entity_poly.entity_id
_entity_poly.type
_entity_poly.pdbx_seq_one_letter_code
_entity_poly.pdbx_strand_id
1 'polypeptide(L)'
;RATLHGKLKEHDKALHILVHQLKDSSAAEEYCSWASASQDQSHRQNLFHQLLSVYLDPDVPGGAQTVAAVDLLNRNAEVFDAVRVLKLLPEEWSLPLLRPFLVHARCTSQVAVGLARAQNLQLQHDR
;
A
#
# COMPACT_ATOMS: atom_id res chain seq x y z
N ARG A 1 22.99 -6.08 10.55
CA ARG A 1 21.67 -6.08 9.88
C ARG A 1 21.04 -7.46 10.09
N ALA A 2 20.34 -7.69 11.19
CA ALA A 2 19.76 -9.01 11.51
C ALA A 2 18.42 -8.90 12.25
N THR A 3 18.19 -7.80 12.97
CA THR A 3 16.94 -7.53 13.69
C THR A 3 15.77 -7.14 12.79
N LEU A 4 16.02 -6.58 11.60
CA LEU A 4 14.95 -6.18 10.67
C LEU A 4 14.24 -7.40 10.05
N HIS A 5 14.98 -8.46 9.72
CA HIS A 5 14.40 -9.68 9.12
C HIS A 5 13.53 -10.48 10.09
N GLY A 6 13.80 -10.40 11.40
CA GLY A 6 12.96 -11.03 12.42
C GLY A 6 11.57 -10.39 12.47
N LYS A 7 11.55 -9.05 12.58
CA LYS A 7 10.30 -8.26 12.60
C LYS A 7 9.49 -8.43 11.31
N LEU A 8 10.14 -8.40 10.14
CA LEU A 8 9.46 -8.62 8.86
C LEU A 8 8.80 -10.01 8.77
N LYS A 9 9.46 -11.07 9.25
CA LYS A 9 8.88 -12.43 9.29
C LYS A 9 7.73 -12.56 10.29
N GLU A 10 7.73 -11.76 11.35
CA GLU A 10 6.62 -11.73 12.33
C GLU A 10 5.39 -11.04 11.75
N HIS A 11 5.58 -9.92 11.04
CA HIS A 11 4.47 -9.22 10.36
C HIS A 11 3.87 -10.07 9.24
N ASP A 12 4.70 -10.74 8.44
CA ASP A 12 4.26 -11.63 7.37
C ASP A 12 3.31 -12.72 7.87
N LYS A 13 3.71 -13.43 8.94
CA LYS A 13 2.87 -14.46 9.58
C LYS A 13 1.59 -13.88 10.18
N ALA A 14 1.66 -12.71 10.82
CA ALA A 14 0.50 -12.07 11.41
C ALA A 14 -0.51 -11.67 10.33
N LEU A 15 -0.06 -11.05 9.25
CA LEU A 15 -0.91 -10.66 8.12
C LEU A 15 -1.50 -11.88 7.43
N HIS A 16 -0.72 -12.95 7.25
CA HIS A 16 -1.22 -14.20 6.67
C HIS A 16 -2.32 -14.83 7.54
N ILE A 17 -2.18 -14.81 8.87
CA ILE A 17 -3.24 -15.29 9.78
C ILE A 17 -4.49 -14.40 9.67
N LEU A 18 -4.33 -13.07 9.71
CA LEU A 18 -5.46 -12.13 9.65
C LEU A 18 -6.23 -12.25 8.33
N VAL A 19 -5.53 -12.29 7.20
CA VAL A 19 -6.15 -12.34 5.87
C VAL A 19 -6.81 -13.70 5.58
N HIS A 20 -6.12 -14.80 5.89
CA HIS A 20 -6.59 -16.14 5.50
C HIS A 20 -7.49 -16.80 6.55
N GLN A 21 -7.26 -16.56 7.85
CA GLN A 21 -8.07 -17.16 8.91
C GLN A 21 -9.28 -16.30 9.30
N LEU A 22 -9.16 -14.97 9.30
CA LEU A 22 -10.25 -14.08 9.70
C LEU A 22 -11.01 -13.49 8.51
N LYS A 23 -10.44 -13.51 7.29
CA LYS A 23 -11.04 -12.92 6.07
C LYS A 23 -11.54 -11.48 6.26
N ASP A 24 -10.93 -10.76 7.19
CA ASP A 24 -11.36 -9.43 7.59
C ASP A 24 -10.34 -8.41 7.10
N SER A 25 -10.67 -7.76 5.99
CA SER A 25 -9.81 -6.74 5.39
C SER A 25 -9.61 -5.54 6.32
N SER A 26 -10.63 -5.20 7.11
CA SER A 26 -10.57 -4.07 8.05
C SER A 26 -9.60 -4.36 9.18
N ALA A 27 -9.62 -5.59 9.71
CA ALA A 27 -8.70 -5.99 10.79
C ALA A 27 -7.23 -5.97 10.33
N ALA A 28 -6.96 -6.39 9.08
CA ALA A 28 -5.62 -6.33 8.50
C ALA A 28 -5.14 -4.87 8.32
N GLU A 29 -6.00 -3.97 7.86
CA GLU A 29 -5.71 -2.54 7.74
C GLU A 29 -5.47 -1.88 9.11
N GLU A 30 -6.29 -2.22 10.12
CA GLU A 30 -6.12 -1.72 11.48
C GLU A 30 -4.79 -2.18 12.09
N TYR A 31 -4.41 -3.44 11.87
CA TYR A 31 -3.10 -3.94 12.27
C TYR A 31 -1.96 -3.18 11.59
N CYS A 32 -2.04 -2.94 10.27
CA CYS A 32 -1.04 -2.14 9.56
C CYS A 32 -0.97 -0.70 10.08
N SER A 33 -2.12 -0.09 10.39
CA SER A 33 -2.22 1.24 10.98
C SER A 33 -1.55 1.28 12.36
N TRP A 34 -1.91 0.35 13.25
CA TRP A 34 -1.33 0.23 14.58
C TRP A 34 0.18 -0.06 14.56
N ALA A 35 0.62 -1.02 13.74
CA ALA A 35 2.02 -1.41 13.63
C ALA A 35 2.89 -0.27 13.06
N SER A 36 2.30 0.61 12.25
CA SER A 36 2.97 1.78 11.68
C SER A 36 2.81 3.06 12.51
N ALA A 37 1.96 3.08 13.55
CA ALA A 37 1.65 4.29 14.32
C ALA A 37 2.87 4.92 15.01
N SER A 38 3.87 4.10 15.35
CA SER A 38 5.11 4.54 16.01
C SER A 38 6.33 4.56 15.07
N GLN A 39 6.12 4.34 13.77
CA GLN A 39 7.18 4.09 12.79
C GLN A 39 7.20 5.17 11.70
N ASP A 40 8.27 5.18 10.90
CA ASP A 40 8.41 6.07 9.74
C ASP A 40 7.42 5.74 8.62
N GLN A 41 7.08 6.73 7.78
CA GLN A 41 6.22 6.54 6.60
C GLN A 41 6.73 5.39 5.73
N SER A 42 8.06 5.24 5.58
CA SER A 42 8.66 4.15 4.80
C SER A 42 8.34 2.75 5.36
N HIS A 43 8.22 2.62 6.68
CA HIS A 43 7.81 1.36 7.32
C HIS A 43 6.32 1.08 7.09
N ARG A 44 5.48 2.12 7.18
CA ARG A 44 4.06 2.03 6.83
C ARG A 44 3.89 1.53 5.41
N GLN A 45 4.59 2.14 4.45
CA GLN A 45 4.54 1.70 3.05
C GLN A 45 4.95 0.24 2.90
N ASN A 46 6.06 -0.20 3.51
CA ASN A 46 6.50 -1.59 3.41
C ASN A 46 5.47 -2.58 3.96
N LEU A 47 4.82 -2.28 5.10
CA LEU A 47 3.77 -3.13 5.67
C LEU A 47 2.56 -3.26 4.75
N PHE A 48 2.10 -2.16 4.16
CA PHE A 48 0.98 -2.19 3.20
C PHE A 48 1.35 -2.96 1.91
N HIS A 49 2.60 -2.86 1.44
CA HIS A 49 3.06 -3.68 0.31
C HIS A 49 3.14 -5.17 0.65
N GLN A 50 3.52 -5.52 1.89
CA GLN A 50 3.48 -6.92 2.35
C GLN A 50 2.04 -7.44 2.42
N LEU A 51 1.12 -6.66 3.00
CA LEU A 51 -0.30 -7.02 3.04
C LEU A 51 -0.87 -7.23 1.63
N LEU A 52 -0.54 -6.35 0.68
CA LEU A 52 -0.93 -6.53 -0.72
C LEU A 52 -0.38 -7.83 -1.31
N SER A 53 0.88 -8.16 -1.03
CA SER A 53 1.50 -9.40 -1.52
C SER A 53 0.78 -10.64 -0.98
N VAL A 54 0.38 -10.62 0.30
CA VAL A 54 -0.41 -11.71 0.91
C VAL A 54 -1.79 -11.86 0.24
N TYR A 55 -2.47 -10.76 -0.09
CA TYR A 55 -3.76 -10.84 -0.79
C TYR A 55 -3.64 -11.39 -2.23
N LEU A 56 -2.49 -11.17 -2.87
CA LEU A 56 -2.22 -11.58 -4.24
C LEU A 56 -1.64 -13.01 -4.33
N ASP A 57 -1.27 -13.61 -3.21
CA ASP A 57 -0.66 -14.93 -3.18
C ASP A 57 -1.69 -16.00 -3.64
N PRO A 58 -1.42 -16.74 -4.72
CA PRO A 58 -2.31 -17.79 -5.20
C PRO A 58 -2.13 -19.13 -4.48
N ASP A 59 -1.04 -19.32 -3.72
CA ASP A 59 -0.67 -20.60 -3.09
C ASP A 59 -1.39 -20.84 -1.74
N VAL A 60 -2.07 -19.80 -1.25
CA VAL A 60 -2.73 -19.79 0.05
C VAL A 60 -4.13 -20.42 0.05
N PRO A 61 -4.55 -21.07 1.16
CA PRO A 61 -5.90 -21.60 1.30
C PRO A 61 -6.95 -20.49 1.18
N GLY A 62 -7.80 -20.57 0.17
CA GLY A 62 -8.78 -19.52 -0.16
C GLY A 62 -8.46 -18.71 -1.41
N GLY A 63 -7.29 -18.91 -2.02
CA GLY A 63 -6.86 -18.28 -3.27
C GLY A 63 -6.63 -16.78 -3.17
N ALA A 64 -6.19 -16.18 -4.28
CA ALA A 64 -5.95 -14.74 -4.37
C ALA A 64 -7.25 -13.95 -4.13
N GLN A 65 -7.22 -13.03 -3.18
CA GLN A 65 -8.36 -12.18 -2.82
C GLN A 65 -8.34 -10.88 -3.62
N THR A 66 -8.50 -11.01 -4.95
CA THR A 66 -8.43 -9.89 -5.91
C THR A 66 -9.31 -8.70 -5.51
N VAL A 67 -10.54 -8.94 -5.04
CA VAL A 67 -11.47 -7.86 -4.65
C VAL A 67 -10.94 -7.07 -3.46
N ALA A 68 -10.43 -7.74 -2.43
CA ALA A 68 -9.87 -7.10 -1.24
C ALA A 68 -8.57 -6.36 -1.58
N ALA A 69 -7.71 -6.93 -2.43
CA ALA A 69 -6.50 -6.28 -2.91
C ALA A 69 -6.80 -4.98 -3.67
N VAL A 70 -7.82 -4.98 -4.53
CA VAL A 70 -8.21 -3.80 -5.31
C VAL A 70 -8.84 -2.72 -4.42
N ASP A 71 -9.69 -3.11 -3.47
CA ASP A 71 -10.27 -2.17 -2.50
C ASP A 71 -9.18 -1.53 -1.63
N LEU A 72 -8.21 -2.32 -1.15
CA LEU A 72 -7.05 -1.84 -0.40
C LEU A 72 -6.24 -0.81 -1.19
N LEU A 73 -5.95 -1.10 -2.47
CA LEU A 73 -5.23 -0.20 -3.36
C LEU A 73 -5.96 1.13 -3.55
N ASN A 74 -7.28 1.08 -3.77
CA ASN A 74 -8.08 2.28 -4.01
C ASN A 74 -8.21 3.15 -2.76
N ARG A 75 -8.37 2.56 -1.58
CA ARG A 75 -8.53 3.28 -0.31
C ARG A 75 -7.24 3.89 0.21
N ASN A 76 -6.14 3.18 0.04
CA ASN A 76 -4.84 3.54 0.60
C ASN A 76 -3.84 3.98 -0.49
N ALA A 77 -4.33 4.49 -1.62
CA ALA A 77 -3.52 4.85 -2.79
C ALA A 77 -2.40 5.85 -2.48
N GLU A 78 -2.57 6.71 -1.47
CA GLU A 78 -1.54 7.65 -0.98
C GLU A 78 -0.36 6.98 -0.27
N VAL A 79 -0.58 5.80 0.32
CA VAL A 79 0.43 5.05 1.06
C VAL A 79 1.28 4.21 0.10
N PHE A 80 0.71 3.79 -1.03
CA PHE A 80 1.40 2.93 -1.98
C PHE A 80 2.38 3.69 -2.88
N ASP A 81 3.50 3.03 -3.21
CA ASP A 81 4.35 3.42 -4.33
C ASP A 81 3.76 2.78 -5.58
N ALA A 82 3.14 3.61 -6.44
CA ALA A 82 2.50 3.16 -7.67
C ALA A 82 3.46 2.36 -8.58
N VAL A 83 4.74 2.70 -8.62
CA VAL A 83 5.74 1.99 -9.45
C VAL A 83 6.02 0.61 -8.88
N ARG A 84 6.12 0.50 -7.55
CA ARG A 84 6.34 -0.78 -6.88
C ARG A 84 5.12 -1.69 -6.96
N VAL A 85 3.92 -1.14 -6.75
CA VAL A 85 2.65 -1.87 -6.92
C VAL A 85 2.56 -2.44 -8.33
N LEU A 86 2.78 -1.62 -9.37
CA LEU A 86 2.70 -2.08 -10.76
C LEU A 86 3.64 -3.26 -11.08
N LYS A 87 4.76 -3.41 -10.37
CA LYS A 87 5.68 -4.55 -10.52
C LYS A 87 5.24 -5.80 -9.76
N LEU A 88 4.40 -5.65 -8.75
CA LEU A 88 3.88 -6.74 -7.91
C LEU A 88 2.57 -7.32 -8.44
N LEU A 89 1.88 -6.61 -9.32
CA LEU A 89 0.58 -7.01 -9.84
C LEU A 89 0.70 -8.20 -10.81
N PRO A 90 -0.24 -9.16 -10.78
CA PRO A 90 -0.32 -10.22 -11.77
C PRO A 90 -0.60 -9.66 -13.17
N GLU A 91 -0.07 -10.30 -14.21
CA GLU A 91 -0.27 -9.90 -15.61
C GLU A 91 -1.72 -10.13 -16.07
N GLU A 92 -2.45 -11.00 -15.38
CA GLU A 92 -3.85 -11.32 -15.63
C GLU A 92 -4.83 -10.20 -15.25
N TRP A 93 -4.35 -9.15 -14.56
CA TRP A 93 -5.20 -8.05 -14.12
C TRP A 93 -5.51 -7.07 -15.25
N SER A 94 -6.80 -6.85 -15.48
CA SER A 94 -7.27 -5.96 -16.53
C SER A 94 -7.07 -4.48 -16.16
N LEU A 95 -6.68 -3.64 -17.14
CA LEU A 95 -6.54 -2.20 -16.94
C LEU A 95 -7.77 -1.51 -16.32
N PRO A 96 -9.03 -1.86 -16.66
CA PRO A 96 -10.22 -1.28 -16.01
C PRO A 96 -10.23 -1.45 -14.49
N LEU A 97 -9.71 -2.56 -13.99
CA LEU A 97 -9.61 -2.85 -12.55
C LEU A 97 -8.65 -1.87 -11.84
N LEU A 98 -7.57 -1.50 -12.52
CA LEU A 98 -6.51 -0.65 -11.99
C LEU A 98 -6.72 0.85 -12.24
N ARG A 99 -7.65 1.21 -13.13
CA ARG A 99 -7.92 2.61 -13.49
C ARG A 99 -8.16 3.52 -12.28
N PRO A 100 -9.01 3.17 -11.28
CA PRO A 100 -9.27 4.07 -10.17
C PRO A 100 -8.01 4.38 -9.36
N PHE A 101 -7.22 3.35 -9.04
CA PHE A 101 -5.92 3.48 -8.38
C PHE A 101 -4.94 4.36 -9.18
N LEU A 102 -4.80 4.11 -10.49
CA LEU A 102 -3.86 4.86 -11.34
C LEU A 102 -4.24 6.33 -11.50
N VAL A 103 -5.54 6.62 -11.62
CA VAL A 103 -6.05 7.99 -11.67
C VAL A 103 -5.76 8.69 -10.35
N HIS A 104 -6.01 8.02 -9.22
CA HIS A 104 -5.74 8.57 -7.90
C HIS A 104 -4.24 8.89 -7.71
N ALA A 105 -3.36 7.92 -8.00
CA ALA A 105 -1.90 8.09 -7.89
C ALA A 105 -1.35 9.21 -8.79
N ARG A 106 -1.93 9.38 -9.99
CA ARG A 106 -1.58 10.49 -10.88
C ARG A 106 -2.04 11.84 -10.32
N CYS A 107 -3.29 11.93 -9.86
CA CYS A 107 -3.86 13.16 -9.34
C CYS A 107 -3.09 13.64 -8.10
N THR A 108 -2.81 12.76 -7.14
CA THR A 108 -2.03 13.10 -5.94
C THR A 108 -0.64 13.63 -6.29
N SER A 109 0.05 12.98 -7.24
CA SER A 109 1.35 13.44 -7.74
C SER A 109 1.28 14.84 -8.38
N GLN A 110 0.24 15.12 -9.18
CA GLN A 110 0.06 16.43 -9.81
C GLN A 110 -0.26 17.53 -8.80
N VAL A 111 -1.08 17.23 -7.79
CA VAL A 111 -1.39 18.17 -6.69
C VAL A 111 -0.14 18.50 -5.88
N ALA A 112 0.68 17.51 -5.54
CA ALA A 112 1.95 17.72 -4.84
C ALA A 112 2.90 18.64 -5.64
N VAL A 113 3.02 18.43 -6.96
CA VAL A 113 3.82 19.29 -7.84
C VAL A 113 3.25 20.72 -7.88
N GLY A 114 1.93 20.87 -7.96
CA GLY A 114 1.27 22.17 -7.92
C GLY A 114 1.54 22.94 -6.62
N LEU A 115 1.41 22.27 -5.48
CA LEU A 115 1.70 22.82 -4.15
C LEU A 115 3.17 23.23 -4.00
N ALA A 116 4.11 22.36 -4.42
CA ALA A 116 5.53 22.67 -4.38
C ALA A 116 5.89 23.90 -5.23
N ARG A 117 5.25 24.06 -6.40
CA ARG A 117 5.44 25.25 -7.24
C ARG A 117 4.88 26.51 -6.59
N ALA A 118 3.70 26.44 -5.98
CA ALA A 118 3.08 27.56 -5.27
C ALA A 118 3.93 28.01 -4.06
N GLN A 119 4.41 27.05 -3.26
CA GLN A 119 5.30 27.34 -2.12
C GLN A 119 6.62 28.00 -2.56
N ASN A 120 7.21 27.53 -3.66
CA ASN A 120 8.42 28.15 -4.22
C ASN A 120 8.17 29.60 -4.66
N LEU A 121 7.03 29.90 -5.31
CA LEU A 121 6.67 31.26 -5.69
C LEU A 121 6.45 32.17 -4.47
N GLN A 122 5.84 31.66 -3.42
CA GLN A 122 5.58 32.40 -2.19
C GLN A 122 6.88 32.75 -1.45
N LEU A 123 7.84 31.83 -1.39
CA LEU A 123 9.17 32.08 -0.84
C LEU A 123 10.00 33.10 -1.64
N GLN A 124 9.74 33.23 -2.94
CA GLN A 124 10.40 34.23 -3.79
C GLN A 124 9.79 35.63 -3.60
N HIS A 125 8.54 35.73 -3.14
CA HIS A 125 7.86 37.01 -2.91
C HIS A 125 8.11 37.59 -1.51
N ASP A 126 8.53 36.75 -0.56
CA ASP A 126 8.85 37.11 0.83
C ASP A 126 10.33 37.50 1.04
N ARG A 127 11.12 37.59 -0.05
CA ARG A 127 12.52 38.04 -0.07
C ARG A 127 12.66 39.40 -0.73
#